data_AF-W9NGW7-F1
#
_entry.id   AF-W9NGW7-F1
#
_cell.length_a   1.000
_cell.length_b   1.000
_cell.length_c   1.000
_cell.angle_alpha   90.00
_cell.angle_beta   90.00
_cell.angle_gamma   90.00
#
_symmetry.space_group_name_H-M   'P 1'
#
loop_
_entity.id
_entity.type
_entity.pdbx_description
1 polymer ?
#
loop_
_entity_poly.entity_id
_entity_poly.type
_entity_poly.pdbx_seq_one_letter_code
_entity_poly.pdbx_strand_id
1 'polypeptide(L)'
;MLISPSETVRLISCSMFTQFAQSQALGSMRDWHRQQLARNFGILRSIVSNDTCLSCIGRRPQYGFPCGHLVCQNCIRTFSPKISSDPWEYVPQSCHICGQPTPGISIRLFPDTSRLRVLSIDGGGIRGSAPIGFLKAIQDEIGILYYNVQRSFDVKVGTSSGALSVICLDILGWNVDDCMSHLKQFAEQSFIQRSSWFTRLLDRLPLLSNVAWLFQLICTLLADSKYTAEGLEKLLIETYGQNRSTTDISPATAMGAHVGVTLTRARDGSVFLATNYNSATGQAQDSDYRHFELNDGQSQSKWWQVLRCATAAP
;
A
#
# COMPACT_ATOMS: atom_id res chain seq x y z
N MET A 1 37.76 -25.19 7.47
CA MET A 1 37.51 -26.49 8.14
C MET A 1 36.00 -26.72 8.06
N LEU A 2 35.55 -27.70 7.28
CA LEU A 2 34.11 -27.99 7.12
C LEU A 2 33.67 -28.88 8.28
N ILE A 3 32.70 -28.42 9.06
CA ILE A 3 32.13 -29.18 10.18
C ILE A 3 31.36 -30.37 9.60
N SER A 4 31.51 -31.56 10.18
CA SER A 4 30.76 -32.74 9.73
C SER A 4 29.24 -32.55 9.93
N PRO A 5 28.38 -33.14 9.08
CA PRO A 5 26.93 -33.05 9.26
C PRO A 5 26.47 -33.56 10.65
N SER A 6 27.07 -34.64 11.15
CA SER A 6 26.79 -35.19 12.49
C SER A 6 27.15 -34.22 13.61
N GLU A 7 28.27 -33.52 13.47
CA GLU A 7 28.70 -32.53 14.47
C GLU A 7 27.84 -31.28 14.44
N THR A 8 27.42 -30.84 13.24
CA THR A 8 26.43 -29.77 13.09
C THR A 8 25.12 -30.12 13.79
N VAL A 9 24.58 -31.32 13.57
CA VAL A 9 23.34 -31.78 14.24
C VAL A 9 23.51 -31.81 15.76
N ARG A 10 24.65 -32.30 16.26
CA ARG A 10 24.95 -32.30 17.71
C ARG A 10 24.96 -30.88 18.29
N LEU A 11 25.62 -29.94 17.62
CA LEU A 11 25.69 -28.54 18.06
C LEU A 11 24.30 -27.88 18.08
N ILE A 12 23.49 -28.11 17.04
CA ILE A 12 22.11 -27.61 16.98
C ILE A 12 21.30 -28.20 18.14
N SER A 13 21.39 -29.51 18.37
CA SER A 13 20.67 -30.18 19.46
C SER A 13 21.06 -29.63 20.83
N CYS A 14 22.36 -29.52 21.14
CA CYS A 14 22.84 -28.93 22.39
C CYS A 14 22.35 -27.48 22.58
N SER A 15 22.36 -26.70 21.50
CA SER A 15 21.85 -25.32 21.53
C SER A 15 20.35 -25.28 21.80
N MET A 16 19.55 -26.11 21.14
CA MET A 16 18.11 -26.21 21.38
C MET A 16 17.78 -26.59 22.83
N PHE A 17 18.48 -27.58 23.40
CA PHE A 17 18.29 -27.96 24.82
C PHE A 17 18.61 -26.79 25.76
N THR A 18 19.72 -26.10 25.52
CA THR A 18 20.12 -24.95 26.34
C THR A 18 19.10 -23.82 26.25
N GLN A 19 18.66 -23.49 25.04
CA GLN A 19 17.66 -22.46 24.79
C GLN A 19 16.32 -22.80 25.45
N PHE A 20 15.89 -24.06 25.37
CA PHE A 20 14.66 -24.54 26.01
C PHE A 20 14.73 -24.41 27.54
N ALA A 21 15.83 -24.86 28.17
CA ALA A 21 16.01 -24.72 29.62
C ALA A 21 16.00 -23.24 30.07
N GLN A 22 16.68 -22.36 29.33
CA GLN A 22 16.68 -20.91 29.60
C GLN A 22 15.28 -20.30 29.48
N SER A 23 14.51 -20.74 28.48
CA SER A 23 13.16 -20.25 28.25
C SER A 23 12.19 -20.67 29.36
N GLN A 24 12.34 -21.90 29.89
CA GLN A 24 11.57 -22.38 31.04
C GLN A 24 11.89 -21.58 32.30
N ALA A 25 13.18 -21.28 32.55
CA ALA A 25 13.61 -20.50 33.71
C ALA A 25 13.01 -19.08 33.73
N LEU A 26 12.78 -18.47 32.56
CA LEU A 26 12.12 -17.16 32.45
C LEU A 26 10.59 -17.24 32.59
N GLY A 27 9.99 -18.42 32.42
CA GLY A 27 8.54 -18.65 32.52
C GLY A 27 7.72 -18.08 31.35
N SER A 28 8.36 -17.51 30.32
CA SER A 28 7.68 -16.87 29.18
C SER A 28 8.51 -17.01 27.91
N MET A 29 8.05 -17.86 26.98
CA MET A 29 8.67 -18.02 25.66
C MET A 29 8.72 -16.71 24.88
N ARG A 30 7.68 -15.88 25.05
CA ARG A 30 7.60 -14.55 24.43
C ARG A 30 8.74 -13.65 24.90
N ASP A 31 8.92 -13.54 26.21
CA ASP A 31 9.90 -12.62 26.77
C ASP A 31 11.32 -13.14 26.54
N TRP A 32 11.51 -14.46 26.52
CA TRP A 32 12.79 -15.08 26.15
C TRP A 32 13.12 -14.78 24.68
N HIS A 33 12.16 -14.95 23.77
CA HIS A 33 12.35 -14.62 22.36
C HIS A 33 12.65 -13.13 22.14
N ARG A 34 11.96 -12.23 22.86
CA ARG A 34 12.26 -10.79 22.84
C ARG A 34 13.71 -10.52 23.26
N GLN A 35 14.22 -11.20 24.29
CA GLN A 35 15.62 -11.08 24.70
C GLN A 35 16.59 -11.60 23.62
N GLN A 36 16.26 -12.69 22.93
CA GLN A 36 17.10 -13.19 21.84
C GLN A 36 17.16 -12.22 20.65
N LEU A 37 16.03 -11.63 20.27
CA LEU A 37 16.02 -10.58 19.25
C LEU A 37 16.87 -9.37 19.69
N ALA A 38 16.69 -8.91 20.93
CA ALA A 38 17.44 -7.78 21.48
C ALA A 38 18.96 -7.98 21.47
N ARG A 39 19.43 -9.19 21.80
CA ARG A 39 20.86 -9.55 21.74
C ARG A 39 21.43 -9.46 20.32
N ASN A 40 20.60 -9.60 19.30
CA ASN A 40 21.01 -9.64 17.90
C ASN A 40 20.61 -8.39 17.11
N PHE A 41 20.09 -7.34 17.76
CA PHE A 41 19.66 -6.11 17.08
C PHE A 41 20.73 -5.50 16.17
N GLY A 42 22.01 -5.58 16.56
CA GLY A 42 23.12 -5.06 15.74
C GLY A 42 23.19 -5.70 14.36
N ILE A 43 23.06 -7.03 14.29
CA ILE A 43 23.07 -7.80 13.04
C ILE A 43 21.73 -7.64 12.31
N LEU A 44 20.62 -7.74 13.03
CA LEU A 44 19.28 -7.67 12.44
C LEU A 44 18.96 -6.31 11.84
N ARG A 45 19.65 -5.24 12.27
CA ARG A 45 19.48 -3.89 11.70
C ARG A 45 19.85 -3.81 10.23
N SER A 46 20.82 -4.58 9.75
CA SER A 46 21.28 -4.53 8.35
C SER A 46 20.55 -5.51 7.43
N ILE A 47 19.67 -6.36 7.97
CA ILE A 47 18.97 -7.40 7.23
C ILE A 47 17.50 -7.00 7.11
N VAL A 48 16.98 -6.95 5.89
CA VAL A 48 15.57 -6.70 5.59
C VAL A 48 15.00 -7.86 4.76
N SER A 49 13.71 -8.14 4.92
CA SER A 49 13.01 -9.15 4.14
C SER A 49 11.55 -8.76 3.95
N ASN A 50 11.08 -8.86 2.71
CA ASN A 50 9.68 -8.62 2.34
C ASN A 50 8.86 -9.93 2.38
N ASP A 51 9.52 -11.09 2.30
CA ASP A 51 8.85 -12.38 2.21
C ASP A 51 8.70 -13.08 3.55
N THR A 52 9.64 -12.87 4.47
CA THR A 52 9.62 -13.51 5.78
C THR A 52 9.82 -12.48 6.89
N CYS A 53 8.90 -12.47 7.85
CA CYS A 53 9.00 -11.65 9.03
C CYS A 53 10.19 -12.10 9.86
N LEU A 54 11.27 -11.31 9.88
CA LEU A 54 12.51 -11.66 10.58
C LEU A 54 12.35 -11.76 12.10
N SER A 55 11.25 -11.24 12.66
CA SER A 55 10.93 -11.44 14.08
C SER A 55 10.57 -12.89 14.37
N CYS A 56 9.72 -13.54 13.57
CA CYS A 56 9.28 -14.93 13.83
C CYS A 56 9.88 -15.98 12.88
N ILE A 57 10.51 -15.56 11.78
CA ILE A 57 11.09 -16.42 10.74
C ILE A 57 10.11 -17.50 10.26
N GLY A 58 8.81 -17.16 10.18
CA GLY A 58 7.80 -18.17 9.87
C GLY A 58 6.52 -17.65 9.21
N ARG A 59 6.38 -16.34 9.01
CA ARG A 59 5.17 -15.74 8.41
C ARG A 59 5.54 -14.61 7.47
N ARG A 60 4.71 -14.40 6.45
CA ARG A 60 4.80 -13.25 5.56
C ARG A 60 4.54 -11.95 6.35
N PRO A 61 5.45 -10.97 6.32
CA PRO A 61 5.26 -9.72 7.03
C PRO A 61 4.28 -8.82 6.27
N GLN A 62 3.58 -7.91 6.97
CA GLN A 62 2.56 -7.03 6.37
C GLN A 62 2.74 -5.55 6.73
N TYR A 63 3.35 -5.24 7.88
CA TYR A 63 3.45 -3.88 8.40
C TYR A 63 4.89 -3.38 8.33
N GLY A 64 5.18 -2.38 7.50
CA GLY A 64 6.51 -1.80 7.32
C GLY A 64 6.81 -0.68 8.32
N PHE A 65 7.86 -0.84 9.10
CA PHE A 65 8.29 0.13 10.11
C PHE A 65 9.25 1.15 9.49
N PRO A 66 9.41 2.37 10.05
CA PRO A 66 10.30 3.41 9.52
C PRO A 66 11.77 3.01 9.39
N CYS A 67 12.21 1.98 10.15
CA CYS A 67 13.54 1.39 10.02
C CYS A 67 13.72 0.51 8.78
N GLY A 68 12.67 0.29 7.99
CA GLY A 68 12.66 -0.56 6.79
C GLY A 68 12.26 -2.02 7.04
N HIS A 69 12.13 -2.46 8.29
CA HIS A 69 11.69 -3.82 8.62
C HIS A 69 10.19 -4.01 8.44
N LEU A 70 9.79 -5.14 7.89
CA LEU A 70 8.38 -5.55 7.86
C LEU A 70 8.08 -6.60 8.92
N VAL A 71 6.92 -6.48 9.56
CA VAL A 71 6.46 -7.34 10.66
C VAL A 71 5.12 -8.00 10.32
N CYS A 72 4.93 -9.28 10.67
CA CYS A 72 3.66 -9.97 10.46
C CYS A 72 2.63 -9.63 11.56
N GLN A 73 1.35 -9.84 11.27
CA GLN A 73 0.24 -9.61 12.19
C GLN A 73 0.43 -10.29 13.56
N ASN A 74 0.92 -11.54 13.57
CA ASN A 74 1.09 -12.26 14.83
C ASN A 74 2.19 -11.67 15.70
N CYS A 75 3.27 -11.17 15.11
CA CYS A 75 4.30 -10.46 15.86
C CYS A 75 3.77 -9.13 16.42
N ILE A 76 2.93 -8.40 15.67
CA ILE A 76 2.23 -7.22 16.20
C ILE A 76 1.36 -7.60 17.41
N ARG A 77 0.52 -8.64 17.29
CA ARG A 77 -0.33 -9.12 18.40
C ARG A 77 0.47 -9.55 19.63
N THR A 78 1.63 -10.15 19.41
CA THR A 78 2.42 -10.78 20.47
C THR A 78 3.30 -9.77 21.21
N PHE A 79 3.93 -8.84 20.48
CA PHE A 79 4.99 -8.00 21.03
C PHE A 79 4.60 -6.53 21.23
N SER A 80 3.53 -6.06 20.59
CA SER A 80 3.06 -4.67 20.74
C SER A 80 1.98 -4.57 21.83
N PRO A 81 2.02 -3.55 22.70
CA PRO A 81 0.94 -3.28 23.64
C PRO A 81 -0.33 -2.83 22.92
N LYS A 82 -1.48 -3.08 23.55
CA LYS A 82 -2.79 -2.59 23.10
C LYS A 82 -3.11 -1.24 23.74
N ILE A 83 -3.92 -0.43 23.06
CA ILE A 83 -4.55 0.74 23.69
C ILE A 83 -5.74 0.27 24.55
N SER A 84 -6.01 0.98 25.65
CA SER A 84 -7.11 0.65 26.56
C SER A 84 -8.50 0.88 25.95
N SER A 85 -8.65 1.82 25.03
CA SER A 85 -9.92 2.17 24.38
C SER A 85 -10.31 1.23 23.24
N ASP A 86 -9.37 0.53 22.60
CA ASP A 86 -9.64 -0.41 21.51
C ASP A 86 -8.74 -1.66 21.63
N PRO A 87 -9.30 -2.85 21.93
CA PRO A 87 -8.53 -4.08 22.10
C PRO A 87 -7.92 -4.61 20.79
N TRP A 88 -8.25 -4.02 19.65
CA TRP A 88 -7.73 -4.36 18.33
C TRP A 88 -6.71 -3.33 17.82
N GLU A 89 -6.46 -2.26 18.57
CA GLU A 89 -5.46 -1.26 18.25
C GLU A 89 -4.17 -1.51 19.04
N TYR A 90 -3.06 -1.63 18.30
CA TYR A 90 -1.73 -1.94 18.82
C TYR A 90 -0.79 -0.78 18.56
N VAL A 91 0.04 -0.45 19.56
CA VAL A 91 1.01 0.65 19.49
C VAL A 91 2.42 0.09 19.70
N PRO A 92 3.09 -0.37 18.63
CA PRO A 92 4.50 -0.73 18.70
C PRO A 92 5.32 0.46 19.20
N GLN A 93 6.06 0.28 20.29
CA GLN A 93 6.96 1.33 20.82
C GLN A 93 8.33 1.31 20.16
N SER A 94 8.75 0.14 19.68
CA SER A 94 9.96 -0.06 18.90
C SER A 94 9.79 -1.19 17.88
N CYS A 95 10.69 -1.23 16.89
CA CYS A 95 10.80 -2.34 15.96
C CYS A 95 11.22 -3.62 16.69
N HIS A 96 10.41 -4.66 16.58
CA HIS A 96 10.68 -5.96 17.19
C HIS A 96 11.96 -6.62 16.66
N ILE A 97 12.44 -6.22 15.49
CA ILE A 97 13.59 -6.83 14.80
C ILE A 97 14.91 -6.12 15.12
N CYS A 98 14.93 -4.78 15.15
CA CYS A 98 16.18 -4.02 15.35
C CYS A 98 16.16 -3.04 16.53
N GLY A 99 15.05 -2.96 17.28
CA GLY A 99 14.92 -2.13 18.46
C GLY A 99 14.78 -0.62 18.20
N GLN A 100 14.78 -0.17 16.95
CA GLN A 100 14.62 1.25 16.63
C GLN A 100 13.24 1.77 17.12
N PRO A 101 13.17 2.97 17.73
CA PRO A 101 11.91 3.55 18.18
C PRO A 101 10.90 3.75 17.05
N THR A 102 9.61 3.58 17.35
CA THR A 102 8.50 3.73 16.40
C THR A 102 7.47 4.73 16.89
N PRO A 103 7.84 6.02 17.04
CA PRO A 103 6.94 7.02 17.62
C PRO A 103 5.70 7.24 16.73
N GLY A 104 4.53 7.35 17.36
CA GLY A 104 3.28 7.70 16.68
C GLY A 104 2.69 6.60 15.78
N ILE A 105 3.20 5.37 15.85
CA ILE A 105 2.67 4.25 15.06
C ILE A 105 1.48 3.62 15.78
N SER A 106 0.34 3.59 15.09
CA SER A 106 -0.83 2.81 15.48
C SER A 106 -1.18 1.81 14.37
N ILE A 107 -1.42 0.57 14.77
CA ILE A 107 -1.81 -0.52 13.90
C ILE A 107 -3.09 -1.13 14.45
N ARG A 108 -4.19 -0.97 13.72
CA ARG A 108 -5.45 -1.63 14.04
C ARG A 108 -5.57 -2.92 13.25
N LEU A 109 -5.93 -3.99 13.94
CA LEU A 109 -6.21 -5.30 13.32
C LEU A 109 -7.71 -5.51 13.23
N PHE A 110 -8.16 -6.33 12.29
CA PHE A 110 -9.55 -6.74 12.29
C PHE A 110 -9.87 -7.61 13.50
N PRO A 111 -11.05 -7.43 14.11
CA PRO A 111 -11.56 -8.39 15.08
C PRO A 111 -11.68 -9.78 14.45
N ASP A 112 -11.22 -10.80 15.17
CA ASP A 112 -11.23 -12.19 14.68
C ASP A 112 -12.65 -12.71 14.36
N THR A 113 -13.68 -12.08 14.93
CA THR A 113 -15.10 -12.42 14.72
C THR A 113 -15.82 -11.50 13.72
N SER A 114 -15.13 -10.49 13.17
CA SER A 114 -15.77 -9.55 12.23
C SER A 114 -15.97 -10.20 10.86
N ARG A 115 -17.11 -9.93 10.23
CA ARG A 115 -17.28 -10.17 8.80
C ARG A 115 -16.54 -9.09 8.01
N LEU A 116 -15.97 -9.48 6.88
CA LEU A 116 -15.23 -8.59 5.99
C LEU A 116 -16.21 -7.65 5.27
N ARG A 117 -15.98 -6.33 5.37
CA ARG A 117 -16.74 -5.30 4.66
C ARG A 117 -15.87 -4.77 3.52
N VAL A 118 -16.34 -4.93 2.29
CA VAL A 118 -15.54 -4.61 1.09
C VAL A 118 -16.15 -3.42 0.38
N LEU A 119 -15.31 -2.46 -0.01
CA LEU A 119 -15.65 -1.35 -0.89
C LEU A 119 -14.88 -1.50 -2.20
N SER A 120 -15.58 -1.52 -3.33
CA SER A 120 -14.96 -1.44 -4.65
C SER A 120 -15.31 -0.09 -5.27
N ILE A 121 -14.31 0.60 -5.81
CA ILE A 121 -14.49 1.86 -6.52
C ILE A 121 -13.99 1.69 -7.96
N ASP A 122 -14.94 1.72 -8.89
CA ASP A 122 -14.67 1.56 -10.30
C ASP A 122 -13.98 2.77 -10.92
N GLY A 123 -13.30 2.54 -12.04
CA GLY A 123 -12.72 3.59 -12.87
C GLY A 123 -13.76 4.34 -13.68
N GLY A 124 -13.52 5.62 -13.95
CA GLY A 124 -14.43 6.46 -14.73
C GLY A 124 -13.82 7.71 -15.33
N GLY A 125 -12.48 7.84 -15.29
CA GLY A 125 -11.77 9.05 -15.71
C GLY A 125 -12.24 10.27 -14.93
N ILE A 126 -12.69 11.32 -15.63
CA ILE A 126 -13.24 12.55 -15.03
C ILE A 126 -14.46 12.29 -14.11
N ARG A 127 -15.17 11.18 -14.33
CA ARG A 127 -16.33 10.79 -13.50
C ARG A 127 -15.93 10.09 -12.19
N GLY A 128 -14.64 9.95 -11.90
CA GLY A 128 -14.14 9.34 -10.67
C GLY A 128 -14.60 10.02 -9.37
N SER A 129 -15.16 11.23 -9.45
CA SER A 129 -15.79 11.91 -8.31
C SER A 129 -17.20 11.40 -7.98
N ALA A 130 -17.90 10.76 -8.92
CA ALA A 130 -19.27 10.28 -8.68
C ALA A 130 -19.36 9.19 -7.59
N PRO A 131 -18.49 8.15 -7.56
CA PRO A 131 -18.43 7.19 -6.46
C PRO A 131 -18.23 7.83 -5.08
N ILE A 132 -17.43 8.90 -5.01
CA ILE A 132 -17.22 9.65 -3.75
C ILE A 132 -18.48 10.39 -3.32
N GLY A 133 -19.28 10.88 -4.25
CA GLY A 133 -20.60 11.45 -3.95
C GLY A 133 -21.55 10.46 -3.28
N PHE A 134 -21.54 9.18 -3.69
CA PHE A 134 -22.32 8.14 -3.01
C PHE A 134 -21.80 7.85 -1.60
N LEU A 135 -20.48 7.81 -1.41
CA LEU A 135 -19.90 7.68 -0.07
C LEU A 135 -20.27 8.86 0.83
N LYS A 136 -20.34 10.08 0.28
CA LYS A 136 -20.80 11.27 1.02
C LYS A 136 -22.25 11.13 1.45
N ALA A 137 -23.13 10.69 0.55
CA ALA A 137 -24.53 10.46 0.86
C ALA A 137 -24.71 9.41 1.98
N ILE A 138 -23.93 8.31 1.94
CA ILE A 138 -23.92 7.31 3.01
C ILE A 138 -23.42 7.93 4.33
N GLN A 139 -22.35 8.73 4.29
CA GLN A 139 -21.81 9.41 5.47
C GLN A 139 -22.84 10.36 6.11
N ASP A 140 -23.57 11.09 5.27
CA ASP A 140 -24.59 12.05 5.71
C ASP A 140 -25.78 11.35 6.34
N GLU A 141 -26.20 10.21 5.76
CA GLU A 141 -27.27 9.39 6.31
C GLU A 141 -26.88 8.75 7.65
N ILE A 142 -25.60 8.38 7.84
CA ILE A 142 -25.08 7.91 9.14
C ILE A 142 -25.20 9.00 10.21
N GLY A 143 -25.05 10.28 9.85
CA GLY A 143 -25.37 11.42 10.72
C GLY A 143 -24.47 11.58 11.95
N ILE A 144 -23.32 10.89 12.01
CA ILE A 144 -22.37 10.98 13.13
C ILE A 144 -21.35 12.08 12.85
N LEU A 145 -21.26 13.06 13.76
CA LEU A 145 -20.32 14.16 13.64
C LEU A 145 -18.85 13.66 13.64
N TYR A 146 -18.04 14.18 12.71
CA TYR A 146 -16.64 13.80 12.50
C TYR A 146 -16.41 12.32 12.13
N TYR A 147 -17.46 11.61 11.72
CA TYR A 147 -17.32 10.24 11.25
C TYR A 147 -16.85 10.20 9.79
N ASN A 148 -15.77 9.46 9.57
CA ASN A 148 -15.21 9.18 8.25
C ASN A 148 -15.74 7.83 7.76
N VAL A 149 -16.60 7.85 6.73
CA VAL A 149 -17.30 6.66 6.21
C VAL A 149 -16.37 5.56 5.72
N GLN A 150 -15.13 5.89 5.31
CA GLN A 150 -14.14 4.89 4.91
C GLN A 150 -13.77 3.92 6.05
N ARG A 151 -14.03 4.27 7.32
CA ARG A 151 -13.85 3.38 8.47
C ARG A 151 -14.89 2.25 8.55
N SER A 152 -15.98 2.35 7.79
CA SER A 152 -16.99 1.29 7.65
C SER A 152 -16.52 0.10 6.82
N PHE A 153 -15.38 0.20 6.16
CA PHE A 153 -14.91 -0.81 5.22
C PHE A 153 -13.53 -1.32 5.64
N ASP A 154 -13.33 -2.62 5.50
CA ASP A 154 -12.13 -3.34 5.90
C ASP A 154 -11.16 -3.46 4.73
N VAL A 155 -11.70 -3.81 3.56
CA VAL A 155 -10.95 -3.91 2.30
C VAL A 155 -11.51 -2.90 1.30
N LYS A 156 -10.63 -2.11 0.68
CA LYS A 156 -10.98 -1.17 -0.37
C LYS A 156 -10.17 -1.47 -1.62
N VAL A 157 -10.83 -1.63 -2.75
CA VAL A 157 -10.17 -1.87 -4.03
C VAL A 157 -10.59 -0.79 -5.01
N GLY A 158 -9.60 -0.21 -5.70
CA GLY A 158 -9.83 0.84 -6.68
C GLY A 158 -9.24 0.49 -8.04
N THR A 159 -9.97 0.83 -9.10
CA THR A 159 -9.52 0.70 -10.49
C THR A 159 -9.39 2.09 -11.12
N SER A 160 -8.26 2.39 -11.77
CA SER A 160 -8.03 3.69 -12.44
C SER A 160 -8.33 4.90 -11.54
N SER A 161 -9.28 5.78 -11.90
CA SER A 161 -9.66 6.90 -11.03
C SER A 161 -10.16 6.46 -9.64
N GLY A 162 -10.77 5.27 -9.52
CA GLY A 162 -11.12 4.69 -8.24
C GLY A 162 -9.90 4.29 -7.40
N ALA A 163 -8.76 4.00 -8.03
CA ALA A 163 -7.49 3.82 -7.33
C ALA A 163 -7.05 5.12 -6.64
N LEU A 164 -7.15 6.26 -7.34
CA LEU A 164 -6.90 7.58 -6.74
C LEU A 164 -7.80 7.81 -5.52
N SER A 165 -9.09 7.50 -5.64
CA SER A 165 -10.07 7.59 -4.56
C SER A 165 -9.67 6.81 -3.31
N VAL A 166 -9.40 5.50 -3.43
CA VAL A 166 -9.06 4.66 -2.26
C VAL A 166 -7.72 5.07 -1.63
N ILE A 167 -6.74 5.51 -2.43
CA ILE A 167 -5.46 5.99 -1.90
C ILE A 167 -5.65 7.33 -1.16
N CYS A 168 -6.45 8.26 -1.66
CA CYS A 168 -6.79 9.49 -0.95
C CYS A 168 -7.47 9.21 0.40
N LEU A 169 -8.50 8.37 0.40
CA LEU A 169 -9.31 8.09 1.61
C LEU A 169 -8.51 7.35 2.69
N ASP A 170 -7.71 6.34 2.29
CA ASP A 170 -7.10 5.42 3.23
C ASP A 170 -5.59 5.67 3.41
N ILE A 171 -4.81 5.83 2.34
CA ILE A 171 -3.36 6.01 2.44
C ILE A 171 -2.98 7.45 2.79
N LEU A 172 -3.73 8.45 2.29
CA LEU A 172 -3.55 9.85 2.69
C LEU A 172 -4.40 10.22 3.90
N GLY A 173 -5.45 9.45 4.18
CA GLY A 173 -6.33 9.65 5.34
C GLY A 173 -7.30 10.82 5.18
N TRP A 174 -7.58 11.24 3.95
CA TRP A 174 -8.48 12.35 3.67
C TRP A 174 -9.93 11.98 3.96
N ASN A 175 -10.73 12.96 4.34
CA ASN A 175 -12.18 12.78 4.39
C ASN A 175 -12.77 12.77 2.96
N VAL A 176 -14.06 12.46 2.88
CA VAL A 176 -14.78 12.35 1.60
C VAL A 176 -14.82 13.68 0.84
N ASP A 177 -14.94 14.81 1.53
CA ASP A 177 -15.03 16.14 0.92
C ASP A 177 -13.69 16.58 0.30
N ASP A 178 -12.59 16.37 1.02
CA ASP A 178 -11.23 16.63 0.54
C ASP A 178 -10.89 15.73 -0.64
N CYS A 179 -11.24 14.44 -0.55
CA CYS A 179 -11.07 13.48 -1.64
C CYS A 179 -11.86 13.90 -2.90
N MET A 180 -13.13 14.30 -2.74
CA MET A 180 -13.95 14.76 -3.85
C MET A 180 -13.38 16.02 -4.51
N SER A 181 -12.96 16.99 -3.69
CA SER A 181 -12.38 18.26 -4.16
C SER A 181 -11.09 18.01 -4.94
N HIS A 182 -10.22 17.15 -4.41
CA HIS A 182 -9.00 16.76 -5.09
C HIS A 182 -9.27 16.06 -6.41
N LEU A 183 -10.18 15.08 -6.48
CA LEU A 183 -10.44 14.35 -7.72
C LEU A 183 -10.97 15.25 -8.84
N LYS A 184 -11.75 16.29 -8.49
CA LYS A 184 -12.18 17.33 -9.44
C LYS A 184 -10.99 18.12 -9.97
N GLN A 185 -10.15 18.65 -9.08
CA GLN A 185 -8.95 19.40 -9.45
C GLN A 185 -7.96 18.54 -10.25
N PHE A 186 -7.77 17.29 -9.84
CA PHE A 186 -6.89 16.33 -10.49
C PHE A 186 -7.36 16.05 -11.92
N ALA A 187 -8.67 15.91 -12.14
CA ALA A 187 -9.22 15.74 -13.48
C ALA A 187 -8.97 16.99 -14.35
N GLU A 188 -9.22 18.19 -13.83
CA GLU A 188 -8.97 19.45 -14.56
C GLU A 188 -7.51 19.59 -15.01
N GLN A 189 -6.57 19.17 -14.16
CA GLN A 189 -5.13 19.25 -14.45
C GLN A 189 -4.61 18.09 -15.31
N SER A 190 -5.19 16.90 -15.19
CA SER A 190 -4.75 15.70 -15.91
C SER A 190 -5.26 15.63 -17.33
N PHE A 191 -6.46 16.19 -17.59
CA PHE A 191 -7.08 16.18 -18.91
C PHE A 191 -6.75 17.42 -19.77
N ILE A 192 -5.62 18.09 -19.50
CA ILE A 192 -5.11 19.16 -20.37
C ILE A 192 -4.64 18.52 -21.68
N GLN A 193 -5.43 18.71 -22.74
CA GLN A 193 -5.13 18.19 -24.07
C GLN A 193 -3.81 18.78 -24.58
N ARG A 194 -2.97 17.95 -25.24
CA ARG A 194 -1.79 18.44 -25.97
C ARG A 194 -2.27 19.49 -26.97
N SER A 195 -1.98 20.74 -26.63
CA SER A 195 -2.38 21.90 -27.40
C SER A 195 -1.09 22.66 -27.70
N SER A 196 -0.54 22.45 -28.88
CA SER A 196 0.57 23.25 -29.38
C SER A 196 0.11 24.71 -29.51
N TRP A 197 1.04 25.66 -29.40
CA TRP A 197 0.74 27.07 -29.68
C TRP A 197 0.14 27.23 -31.09
N PHE A 198 0.56 26.39 -32.04
CA PHE A 198 0.00 26.33 -33.39
C PHE A 198 -1.47 25.90 -33.41
N THR A 199 -1.87 24.90 -32.63
CA THR A 199 -3.28 24.45 -32.60
C THR A 199 -4.18 25.50 -31.96
N ARG A 200 -3.71 26.19 -30.90
CA ARG A 200 -4.46 27.32 -30.30
C ARG A 200 -4.64 28.49 -31.26
N LEU A 201 -3.64 28.76 -32.11
CA LEU A 201 -3.71 29.81 -33.12
C LEU A 201 -4.70 29.44 -34.23
N LEU A 202 -4.69 28.17 -34.67
CA LEU A 202 -5.59 27.66 -35.70
C LEU A 202 -7.05 27.55 -35.22
N ASP A 203 -7.30 27.18 -33.95
CA ASP A 203 -8.64 27.12 -33.37
C ASP A 203 -9.33 28.49 -33.28
N ARG A 204 -8.57 29.59 -33.28
CA ARG A 204 -9.13 30.96 -33.33
C ARG A 204 -9.61 31.36 -34.72
N LEU A 205 -9.28 30.58 -35.74
CA LEU A 205 -9.65 30.84 -37.13
C LEU A 205 -10.73 29.83 -37.53
N PRO A 206 -12.01 30.23 -37.66
CA PRO A 206 -13.13 29.31 -37.89
C PRO A 206 -13.03 28.51 -39.21
N LEU A 207 -12.15 28.91 -40.11
CA LEU A 207 -11.88 28.24 -41.39
C LEU A 207 -10.84 27.11 -41.31
N LEU A 208 -10.13 26.96 -40.17
CA LEU A 208 -8.99 26.04 -40.03
C LEU A 208 -9.17 24.98 -38.93
N SER A 209 -10.36 24.87 -38.32
CA SER A 209 -10.66 23.91 -37.26
C SER A 209 -10.41 22.45 -37.67
N ASN A 210 -10.70 22.09 -38.93
CA ASN A 210 -10.44 20.76 -39.47
C ASN A 210 -8.94 20.44 -39.56
N VAL A 211 -8.10 21.46 -39.79
CA VAL A 211 -6.64 21.32 -39.86
C VAL A 211 -6.05 21.20 -38.46
N ALA A 212 -6.57 21.97 -37.50
CA ALA A 212 -6.20 21.85 -36.09
C ALA A 212 -6.54 20.45 -35.54
N TRP A 213 -7.74 19.93 -35.85
CA TRP A 213 -8.15 18.58 -35.48
C TRP A 213 -7.26 17.50 -36.11
N LEU A 214 -6.98 17.59 -37.42
CA LEU A 214 -6.12 16.61 -38.11
C LEU A 214 -4.69 16.63 -37.57
N PHE A 215 -4.15 17.83 -37.29
CA PHE A 215 -2.85 17.97 -36.65
C PHE A 215 -2.85 17.36 -35.25
N GLN A 216 -3.91 17.58 -34.48
CA GLN A 216 -4.05 17.00 -33.15
C GLN A 216 -4.16 15.47 -33.20
N LEU A 217 -4.87 14.92 -34.20
CA LEU A 217 -4.93 13.49 -34.47
C LEU A 217 -3.54 12.92 -34.81
N ILE A 218 -2.80 13.59 -35.70
CA ILE A 218 -1.42 13.22 -36.05
C ILE A 218 -0.51 13.26 -34.82
N CYS A 219 -0.60 14.31 -34.01
CA CYS A 219 0.16 14.41 -32.76
C CYS A 219 -0.21 13.30 -31.76
N THR A 220 -1.49 12.93 -31.64
CA THR A 220 -1.90 11.82 -30.76
C THR A 220 -1.44 10.46 -31.27
N LEU A 221 -1.42 10.25 -32.59
CA LEU A 221 -0.93 9.02 -33.21
C LEU A 221 0.60 8.90 -33.13
N LEU A 222 1.33 10.00 -33.31
CA LEU A 222 2.80 10.02 -33.21
C LEU A 222 3.30 9.89 -31.77
N ALA A 223 2.57 10.45 -30.82
CA ALA A 223 2.94 10.43 -29.41
C ALA A 223 2.27 9.31 -28.60
N ASP A 224 1.45 8.48 -29.26
CA ASP A 224 0.73 7.32 -28.71
C ASP A 224 -0.06 7.61 -27.42
N SER A 225 -0.46 8.87 -27.23
CA SER A 225 -1.24 9.31 -26.06
C SER A 225 -1.95 10.65 -26.29
N LYS A 226 -3.17 10.78 -25.76
CA LYS A 226 -3.98 12.03 -25.82
C LYS A 226 -3.49 13.11 -24.86
N TYR A 227 -2.92 12.71 -23.72
CA TYR A 227 -2.51 13.59 -22.62
C TYR A 227 -1.01 13.46 -22.35
N THR A 228 -0.40 14.49 -21.78
CA THR A 228 1.03 14.49 -21.45
C THR A 228 1.32 13.62 -20.22
N ALA A 229 2.16 12.60 -20.38
CA ALA A 229 2.53 11.72 -19.28
C ALA A 229 3.30 12.45 -18.16
N GLU A 230 4.13 13.44 -18.52
CA GLU A 230 4.94 14.23 -17.58
C GLU A 230 4.09 15.07 -16.61
N GLY A 231 2.99 15.66 -17.10
CA GLY A 231 2.10 16.46 -16.26
C GLY A 231 1.35 15.61 -15.23
N LEU A 232 0.85 14.46 -15.67
CA LEU A 232 0.20 13.48 -14.80
C LEU A 232 1.18 12.91 -13.76
N GLU A 233 2.39 12.55 -14.18
CA GLU A 233 3.41 12.00 -13.29
C GLU A 233 3.82 13.01 -12.20
N LYS A 234 4.06 14.27 -12.59
CA LYS A 234 4.35 15.34 -11.63
C LYS A 234 3.23 15.50 -10.60
N LEU A 235 1.98 15.55 -11.06
CA LEU A 235 0.81 15.67 -10.18
C LEU A 235 0.67 14.48 -9.22
N LEU A 236 0.93 13.26 -9.71
CA LEU A 236 0.94 12.06 -8.88
C LEU A 236 2.04 12.09 -7.83
N ILE A 237 3.25 12.53 -8.19
CA ILE A 237 4.37 12.65 -7.26
C ILE A 237 4.09 13.69 -6.17
N GLU A 238 3.59 14.86 -6.56
CA GLU A 238 3.26 15.96 -5.64
C GLU A 238 2.15 15.57 -4.67
N THR A 239 1.12 14.86 -5.13
CA THR A 239 -0.03 14.48 -4.30
C THR A 239 0.25 13.25 -3.43
N TYR A 240 0.74 12.17 -4.05
CA TYR A 240 0.83 10.85 -3.40
C TYR A 240 2.19 10.60 -2.76
N GLY A 241 3.16 11.48 -3.01
CA GLY A 241 4.47 11.50 -2.38
C GLY A 241 5.52 10.69 -3.15
N GLN A 242 6.65 11.33 -3.44
CA GLN A 242 7.76 10.73 -4.21
C GLN A 242 8.35 9.47 -3.56
N ASN A 243 8.37 9.42 -2.23
CA ASN A 243 9.02 8.36 -1.45
C ASN A 243 8.05 7.52 -0.63
N ARG A 244 6.72 7.72 -0.81
CA ARG A 244 5.72 6.95 -0.09
C ARG A 244 5.60 5.55 -0.68
N SER A 245 5.99 4.56 0.11
CA SER A 245 5.96 3.15 -0.24
C SER A 245 4.58 2.54 0.02
N THR A 246 4.29 1.45 -0.69
CA THR A 246 3.09 0.64 -0.47
C THR A 246 3.07 -0.03 0.90
N THR A 247 4.22 -0.33 1.47
CA THR A 247 4.32 -1.05 2.77
C THR A 247 4.46 -0.11 3.96
N ASP A 248 4.52 1.20 3.73
CA ASP A 248 4.63 2.19 4.80
C ASP A 248 3.39 2.16 5.70
N ILE A 249 3.62 2.36 7.00
CA ILE A 249 2.54 2.67 7.93
C ILE A 249 1.88 3.98 7.49
N SER A 250 0.56 3.93 7.37
CA SER A 250 -0.28 5.02 6.87
C SER A 250 -1.56 5.12 7.71
N PRO A 251 -2.39 6.16 7.51
CA PRO A 251 -3.71 6.23 8.12
C PRO A 251 -4.55 4.97 7.87
N ALA A 252 -4.37 4.27 6.75
CA ALA A 252 -4.98 2.98 6.47
C ALA A 252 -4.61 1.96 7.55
N THR A 253 -3.33 1.86 7.93
CA THR A 253 -2.86 0.96 8.98
C THR A 253 -3.51 1.27 10.34
N ALA A 254 -3.67 2.54 10.68
CA ALA A 254 -4.34 2.97 11.92
C ALA A 254 -5.86 2.72 11.88
N MET A 255 -6.49 2.79 10.71
CA MET A 255 -7.89 2.40 10.52
C MET A 255 -8.09 0.89 10.45
N GLY A 256 -6.99 0.14 10.29
CA GLY A 256 -7.02 -1.30 10.00
C GLY A 256 -7.49 -1.58 8.58
N ALA A 257 -7.36 -0.64 7.65
CA ALA A 257 -7.80 -0.78 6.27
C ALA A 257 -6.76 -1.49 5.39
N HIS A 258 -7.23 -2.44 4.61
CA HIS A 258 -6.51 -3.04 3.50
C HIS A 258 -6.92 -2.37 2.20
N VAL A 259 -5.95 -1.86 1.46
CA VAL A 259 -6.15 -1.14 0.20
C VAL A 259 -5.54 -1.94 -0.93
N GLY A 260 -6.26 -2.03 -2.05
CA GLY A 260 -5.83 -2.66 -3.29
C GLY A 260 -6.06 -1.77 -4.49
N VAL A 261 -5.16 -1.85 -5.47
CA VAL A 261 -5.23 -1.17 -6.76
C VAL A 261 -5.07 -2.21 -7.86
N THR A 262 -6.05 -2.28 -8.74
CA THR A 262 -6.02 -3.19 -9.89
C THR A 262 -5.15 -2.61 -11.00
N LEU A 263 -4.31 -3.45 -11.59
CA LEU A 263 -3.39 -3.10 -12.67
C LEU A 263 -3.50 -4.15 -13.78
N THR A 264 -3.29 -3.75 -15.03
CA THR A 264 -3.24 -4.67 -16.16
C THR A 264 -1.92 -4.47 -16.91
N ARG A 265 -1.22 -5.56 -17.20
CA ARG A 265 0.01 -5.51 -17.98
C ARG A 265 -0.32 -5.43 -19.47
N ALA A 266 0.11 -4.36 -20.13
CA ALA A 266 -0.20 -4.09 -21.53
C ALA A 266 0.26 -5.20 -22.50
N ARG A 267 1.34 -5.93 -22.19
CA ARG A 267 1.92 -6.94 -23.09
C ARG A 267 1.05 -8.19 -23.25
N ASP A 268 0.50 -8.70 -22.15
CA ASP A 268 -0.12 -10.02 -22.08
C ASP A 268 -1.52 -10.01 -21.45
N GLY A 269 -2.02 -8.84 -21.03
CA GLY A 269 -3.31 -8.70 -20.37
C GLY A 269 -3.36 -9.26 -18.95
N SER A 270 -2.22 -9.68 -18.38
CA SER A 270 -2.20 -10.24 -17.02
C SER A 270 -2.58 -9.18 -15.98
N VAL A 271 -3.42 -9.60 -15.03
CA VAL A 271 -3.98 -8.73 -13.99
C VAL A 271 -3.10 -8.81 -12.75
N PHE A 272 -2.79 -7.64 -12.19
CA PHE A 272 -2.07 -7.51 -10.93
C PHE A 272 -2.88 -6.73 -9.90
N LEU A 273 -2.66 -7.04 -8.63
CA LEU A 273 -3.21 -6.31 -7.50
C LEU A 273 -2.06 -5.75 -6.66
N ALA A 274 -1.88 -4.44 -6.67
CA ALA A 274 -0.96 -3.74 -5.78
C ALA A 274 -1.68 -3.37 -4.48
N THR A 275 -1.10 -3.65 -3.32
CA THR A 275 -1.77 -3.46 -2.02
C THR A 275 -0.86 -2.82 -0.99
N ASN A 276 -1.46 -2.36 0.12
CA ASN A 276 -0.72 -1.87 1.29
C ASN A 276 -0.29 -2.96 2.29
N TYR A 277 -0.41 -4.24 1.90
CA TYR A 277 -0.10 -5.41 2.73
C TYR A 277 0.42 -6.55 1.84
N ASN A 278 1.34 -7.37 2.32
CA ASN A 278 1.77 -8.53 1.53
C ASN A 278 0.75 -9.67 1.62
N SER A 279 0.50 -10.35 0.50
CA SER A 279 -0.39 -11.52 0.46
C SER A 279 0.12 -12.62 1.40
N ALA A 280 -0.74 -13.06 2.33
CA ALA A 280 -0.42 -14.11 3.29
C ALA A 280 -0.32 -15.50 2.64
N THR A 281 -1.05 -15.71 1.54
CA THR A 281 -0.92 -16.87 0.67
C THR A 281 0.16 -16.57 -0.36
N GLY A 282 1.20 -17.41 -0.44
CA GLY A 282 2.11 -17.40 -1.58
C GLY A 282 1.33 -17.55 -2.89
N GLN A 283 1.90 -17.16 -4.03
CA GLN A 283 1.23 -17.18 -5.33
C GLN A 283 0.41 -18.47 -5.50
N ALA A 284 -0.90 -18.37 -5.34
CA ALA A 284 -1.78 -19.48 -5.64
C ALA A 284 -1.61 -19.74 -7.14
N GLN A 285 -1.29 -20.98 -7.53
CA GLN A 285 -1.03 -21.33 -8.92
C GLN A 285 -2.24 -21.16 -9.84
N ASP A 286 -3.42 -20.84 -9.28
CA ASP A 286 -4.73 -20.86 -9.96
C ASP A 286 -5.58 -19.61 -9.64
N SER A 287 -4.96 -18.42 -9.57
CA SER A 287 -5.69 -17.15 -9.41
C SER A 287 -5.70 -16.33 -10.70
N ASP A 288 -6.87 -15.76 -11.03
CA ASP A 288 -7.08 -14.88 -12.21
C ASP A 288 -6.25 -13.58 -12.17
N TYR A 289 -5.62 -13.28 -11.03
CA TYR A 289 -4.74 -12.14 -10.83
C TYR A 289 -3.50 -12.54 -10.05
N ARG A 290 -2.43 -11.73 -10.15
CA ARG A 290 -1.21 -11.89 -9.36
C ARG A 290 -1.07 -10.75 -8.36
N HIS A 291 -0.53 -11.04 -7.18
CA HIS A 291 -0.11 -9.97 -6.28
C HIS A 291 1.06 -9.20 -6.91
N PHE A 292 1.01 -7.87 -6.88
CA PHE A 292 2.07 -7.05 -7.44
C PHE A 292 3.25 -7.02 -6.48
N GLU A 293 4.17 -7.95 -6.69
CA GLU A 293 5.43 -8.06 -5.96
C GLU A 293 6.55 -7.55 -6.86
N LEU A 294 7.19 -6.43 -6.51
CA LEU A 294 8.44 -6.04 -7.14
C LEU A 294 9.56 -6.88 -6.54
N ASN A 295 10.03 -7.87 -7.30
CA ASN A 295 11.23 -8.62 -6.95
C ASN A 295 12.48 -7.73 -7.02
N ASP A 296 13.44 -8.06 -6.16
CA ASP A 296 14.81 -7.58 -6.05
C ASP A 296 15.05 -6.29 -5.24
N GLY A 297 15.25 -6.51 -3.94
CA GLY A 297 16.52 -6.16 -3.32
C GLY A 297 16.68 -4.75 -2.75
N GLN A 298 15.85 -3.76 -3.09
CA GLN A 298 15.94 -2.43 -2.45
C GLN A 298 14.83 -1.41 -2.74
N SER A 299 14.02 -1.56 -3.80
CA SER A 299 12.97 -0.59 -4.10
C SER A 299 11.59 -1.10 -3.68
N GLN A 300 11.10 -0.61 -2.54
CA GLN A 300 9.69 -0.77 -2.23
C GLN A 300 8.85 -0.01 -3.27
N SER A 301 7.76 -0.63 -3.75
CA SER A 301 6.82 -0.02 -4.70
C SER A 301 6.30 1.31 -4.16
N LYS A 302 6.32 2.36 -4.99
CA LYS A 302 5.83 3.68 -4.60
C LYS A 302 4.40 3.88 -5.08
N TRP A 303 3.55 4.50 -4.26
CA TRP A 303 2.14 4.69 -4.62
C TRP A 303 1.95 5.49 -5.91
N TRP A 304 2.75 6.54 -6.15
CA TRP A 304 2.64 7.32 -7.39
C TRP A 304 2.94 6.49 -8.65
N GLN A 305 3.84 5.51 -8.58
CA GLN A 305 4.15 4.60 -9.69
C GLN A 305 2.98 3.64 -9.95
N VAL A 306 2.44 3.05 -8.87
CA VAL A 306 1.26 2.19 -8.94
C VAL A 306 0.08 2.94 -9.54
N LEU A 307 -0.18 4.17 -9.09
CA LEU A 307 -1.27 5.01 -9.58
C LEU A 307 -1.06 5.46 -11.02
N ARG A 308 0.18 5.74 -11.44
CA ARG A 308 0.50 6.00 -12.85
C ARG A 308 0.14 4.80 -13.71
N CYS A 309 0.48 3.58 -13.28
CA CYS A 309 0.10 2.37 -13.99
C CYS A 309 -1.43 2.16 -14.01
N ALA A 310 -2.11 2.42 -12.89
CA ALA A 310 -3.56 2.24 -12.80
C ALA A 310 -4.35 3.23 -13.67
N THR A 311 -3.86 4.46 -13.81
CA THR A 311 -4.56 5.56 -14.49
C THR A 311 -4.18 5.71 -15.96
N ALA A 312 -3.14 5.02 -16.43
CA ALA A 312 -2.74 4.97 -17.84
C ALA A 312 -3.71 4.13 -18.66
N ALA A 313 -4.85 4.72 -19.02
CA ALA A 313 -5.74 4.16 -20.02
C ALA A 313 -5.05 4.23 -21.41
N PRO A 314 -4.96 3.12 -22.16
CA PRO A 314 -4.44 3.11 -23.52
C PRO A 314 -5.33 3.91 -24.47
#